data_AF-A0ABD0RZ69-F1
#
_entry.id   AF-A0ABD0RZ69-F1
#
_cell.length_a   1.000
_cell.length_b   1.000
_cell.length_c   1.000
_cell.angle_alpha   90.00
_cell.angle_beta   90.00
_cell.angle_gamma   90.00
#
_symmetry.space_group_name_H-M   'P 1'
#
loop_
_entity.id
_entity.type
_entity.pdbx_description
1 polymer ?
#
loop_
_entity_poly.entity_id
_entity_poly.type
_entity_poly.pdbx_seq_one_letter_code
_entity_poly.pdbx_strand_id
1 'polypeptide(L)' 'VETINDGSFHVVELVSKDQSLSLSIDGGSPKSINTASSPSPVPSPAPLYLG' A
#
# COMPACT_ATOMS: atom_id res chain seq x y z
N VAL A 1 0.99 -13.60 -16.00
CA VAL A 1 0.42 -13.23 -14.70
C VAL A 1 1.40 -13.72 -13.67
N GLU A 2 2.14 -12.81 -13.03
CA GLU A 2 2.81 -13.12 -11.77
C GLU A 2 1.74 -13.09 -10.69
N THR A 3 1.63 -14.19 -9.93
CA THR A 3 0.65 -14.32 -8.86
C THR A 3 1.42 -14.64 -7.58
N ILE A 4 1.23 -13.84 -6.54
CA ILE A 4 1.98 -13.95 -5.26
C ILE A 4 1.46 -15.07 -4.34
N ASN A 5 0.42 -15.79 -4.76
CA ASN A 5 -0.16 -16.92 -4.03
C ASN A 5 0.46 -18.25 -4.47
N ASP A 6 1.78 -18.27 -4.65
CA ASP A 6 2.54 -19.40 -5.19
C ASP A 6 3.24 -20.24 -4.10
N GLY A 7 3.23 -19.79 -2.84
CA GLY A 7 3.90 -20.43 -1.71
C GLY A 7 5.34 -19.96 -1.48
N SER A 8 5.83 -19.00 -2.27
CA SER A 8 7.13 -18.36 -2.12
C SER A 8 7.07 -17.16 -1.17
N PHE A 9 8.23 -16.73 -0.67
CA PHE A 9 8.33 -15.47 0.06
C PHE A 9 8.39 -14.28 -0.90
N HIS A 10 7.61 -13.25 -0.59
CA HIS A 10 7.59 -11.99 -1.32
C HIS A 10 7.79 -10.81 -0.37
N VAL A 11 8.34 -9.72 -0.89
CA VAL A 11 8.47 -8.43 -0.19
C VAL A 11 7.39 -7.48 -0.69
N VAL A 12 6.69 -6.82 0.24
CA VAL A 12 5.64 -5.85 -0.07
C VAL A 12 6.01 -4.50 0.55
N GLU A 13 6.00 -3.44 -0.26
CA GLU A 13 6.17 -2.07 0.21
C GLU A 13 4.91 -1.25 -0.11
N LEU A 14 4.40 -0.55 0.91
CA LEU A 14 3.24 0.34 0.81
C LEU A 14 3.62 1.75 1.27
N VAL A 15 3.58 2.72 0.35
CA VAL A 15 3.96 4.11 0.62
C VAL A 15 2.73 5.01 0.49
N SER A 16 2.44 5.80 1.53
CA SER A 16 1.45 6.87 1.47
C SER A 16 2.15 8.22 1.49
N LYS A 17 1.99 9.00 0.41
CA LYS A 17 2.63 10.30 0.24
C LYS A 17 1.80 11.17 -0.69
N ASP A 18 1.64 12.45 -0.38
CA ASP A 18 1.03 13.46 -1.26
C ASP A 18 -0.35 13.04 -1.83
N GLN A 19 -1.23 12.51 -0.96
CA GLN A 19 -2.55 11.99 -1.34
C GLN A 19 -2.50 10.84 -2.36
N SER A 20 -1.37 10.14 -2.46
CA SER A 20 -1.19 8.94 -3.27
C SER A 20 -0.83 7.75 -2.37
N LEU A 21 -1.27 6.57 -2.80
CA LEU A 21 -0.90 5.30 -2.22
C LEU A 21 -0.22 4.47 -3.30
N SER A 22 1.00 4.02 -3.03
CA SER A 22 1.83 3.23 -3.95
C SER A 22 2.15 1.87 -3.35
N LEU A 23 1.93 0.82 -4.13
CA LEU A 23 2.21 -0.58 -3.76
C LEU A 23 3.27 -1.15 -4.72
N SER A 24 4.36 -1.68 -4.19
CA SER A 24 5.34 -2.47 -4.95
C SER A 24 5.50 -3.88 -4.35
N ILE A 25 5.84 -4.83 -5.22
CA ILE A 25 6.11 -6.23 -4.87
C ILE A 25 7.51 -6.57 -5.38
N ASP A 26 8.34 -7.17 -4.53
CA ASP A 26 9.70 -7.63 -4.85
C ASP A 26 10.60 -6.56 -5.51
N GLY A 27 10.38 -5.29 -5.18
CA GLY A 27 11.11 -4.15 -5.77
C GLY A 27 10.71 -3.82 -7.22
N GLY A 28 9.64 -4.42 -7.73
CA GLY A 28 9.08 -4.13 -9.05
C GLY A 28 8.46 -2.73 -9.15
N SER A 29 7.99 -2.39 -10.36
CA SER A 29 7.36 -1.08 -10.62
C SER A 29 6.14 -0.88 -9.71
N PRO A 30 6.05 0.23 -8.96
CA PRO A 30 4.93 0.47 -8.09
C PRO A 30 3.66 0.72 -8.89
N LYS A 31 2.54 0.24 -8.35
CA LYS A 31 1.20 0.58 -8.81
C LYS A 31 0.61 1.60 -7.85
N SER A 32 0.26 2.77 -8.37
CA SER A 32 -0.23 3.90 -7.57
C SER A 32 -1.70 4.18 -7.81
N ILE A 33 -2.39 4.59 -6.75
CA ILE A 33 -3.74 5.16 -6.81
C ILE A 33 -3.75 6.51 -6.10
N ASN A 34 -4.61 7.42 -6.55
CA ASN A 34 -4.86 8.65 -5.84
C ASN A 34 -5.91 8.39 -4.76
N THR A 35 -5.65 8.89 -3.56
CA THR A 35 -6.62 8.92 -2.46
C THR A 35 -7.63 10.05 -2.73
N ALA A 36 -8.89 9.84 -2.37
CA ALA A 36 -9.92 10.85 -2.55
C ALA A 36 -9.58 12.10 -1.73
N SER A 37 -9.73 13.28 -2.33
CA SER A 37 -9.47 14.60 -1.74
C SER A 37 -10.53 15.03 -0.70
N SER A 38 -11.07 14.08 0.05
CA SER A 38 -11.81 14.39 1.26
C SER A 38 -10.79 14.84 2.30
N PRO A 39 -10.94 16.01 2.94
CA PRO A 39 -10.14 16.32 4.12
C PRO A 39 -10.45 15.25 5.16
N SER A 40 -9.59 14.24 5.23
CA SER A 40 -9.64 13.23 6.27
C SER A 40 -9.64 13.97 7.60
N PRO A 41 -10.63 13.74 8.49
CA PRO A 41 -10.55 14.28 9.84
C PRO A 41 -9.18 13.88 10.40
N VAL A 42 -8.49 14.85 11.00
CA VAL A 42 -7.14 14.75 11.57
C VAL A 42 -6.86 13.30 11.97
N PRO A 43 -5.84 12.64 11.40
CA PRO A 43 -5.65 11.21 11.62
C PRO A 43 -5.46 10.98 13.11
N SER A 44 -6.50 10.49 13.76
CA SER A 44 -6.36 9.91 15.08
C SER A 44 -5.45 8.70 14.91
N PRO A 45 -4.45 8.47 15.78
CA PRO A 45 -3.66 7.26 15.71
C PRO A 45 -4.60 6.06 15.76
N ALA A 46 -4.76 5.40 14.62
CA ALA A 46 -5.55 4.20 14.48
C ALA A 46 -4.63 2.99 14.69
N PRO A 47 -5.11 1.92 15.32
CA PRO A 47 -4.34 0.69 15.44
C PRO A 47 -4.05 0.09 14.05
N LEU A 48 -2.82 -0.42 13.89
CA LEU A 48 -2.45 -1.26 12.75
C LEU A 48 -2.88 -2.70 13.03
N TYR A 49 -3.84 -3.19 12.27
CA TYR A 49 -4.25 -4.58 12.32
C TYR A 49 -3.47 -5.39 11.28
N LEU A 50 -2.79 -6.45 11.74
CA LEU A 50 -2.05 -7.41 10.92
C LEU A 50 -2.66 -8.80 11.18
N GLY A 51 -2.87 -9.59 10.14
CA GLY A 51 -3.55 -10.88 10.22
C GLY A 51 -3.25 -11.76 9.02
#